data_AF-A0A973GJ71-F1
#
_entry.id   AF-A0A973GJ71-F1
#
_cell.length_a   1.000
_cell.length_b   1.000
_cell.length_c   1.000
_cell.angle_alpha   90.00
_cell.angle_beta   90.00
_cell.angle_gamma   90.00
#
_symmetry.space_group_name_H-M   'P 1'
#
loop_
_entity.id
_entity.type
_entity.pdbx_description
1 polymer ?
#
loop_
_entity_poly.entity_id
_entity_poly.type
_entity_poly.pdbx_seq_one_letter_code
_entity_poly.pdbx_strand_id
1 'polypeptide(L)'
;MKFAVASPAKQPKTKETENIAYILAFIFIIMVVCQLFSFDELLPLLSSLSLPGDRPTAYLLGGLIVTGEVLSLPFLLSMAMSQLMRFVSMVFCWFVPAIWIFLSIWQMISNKSADNIGFLGTVVNIRSGWLATLYMLAVMVLSIWASWGMWPLDSRKKKN
;
A
#
# COMPACT_ATOMS: atom_id res chain seq x y z
N MET A 1 13.74 13.54 -28.16
CA MET A 1 13.12 12.87 -27.00
C MET A 1 11.85 13.61 -26.61
N LYS A 2 10.68 12.97 -26.64
CA LYS A 2 9.44 13.57 -26.09
C LYS A 2 9.46 13.33 -24.58
N PHE A 3 9.76 14.36 -23.80
CA PHE A 3 9.66 14.29 -22.34
C PHE A 3 8.18 14.18 -21.94
N ALA A 4 7.86 13.26 -21.04
CA ALA A 4 6.50 13.12 -20.53
C ALA A 4 6.17 14.37 -19.70
N VAL A 5 5.32 15.24 -20.24
CA VAL A 5 4.85 16.45 -19.56
C VAL A 5 3.93 16.03 -18.41
N ALA A 6 4.17 16.56 -17.21
CA ALA A 6 3.30 16.34 -16.06
C ALA A 6 1.91 16.88 -16.38
N SER A 7 0.91 15.99 -16.40
CA SER A 7 -0.47 16.38 -16.62
C SER A 7 -1.13 16.60 -15.26
N PRO A 8 -2.00 17.61 -15.08
CA PRO A 8 -2.75 17.78 -13.84
C PRO A 8 -3.57 16.54 -13.52
N ALA A 9 -3.76 16.24 -12.23
CA ALA A 9 -4.52 15.07 -11.82
C ALA A 9 -5.99 15.22 -12.17
N LYS A 10 -6.59 14.10 -12.60
CA LYS A 10 -8.02 14.05 -12.87
C LYS A 10 -8.73 14.14 -11.53
N GLN A 11 -9.63 15.12 -11.40
CA GLN A 11 -10.40 15.28 -10.18
C GLN A 11 -11.24 14.00 -9.93
N PRO A 12 -11.38 13.57 -8.68
CA PRO A 12 -12.16 12.39 -8.31
C PRO A 12 -13.59 12.48 -8.85
N LYS A 13 -14.19 11.33 -9.22
CA LYS A 13 -15.56 11.29 -9.76
C LYS A 13 -16.60 11.80 -8.76
N THR A 14 -16.37 11.63 -7.47
CA THR A 14 -17.27 12.04 -6.38
C THR A 14 -16.46 12.54 -5.18
N LYS A 15 -17.08 13.37 -4.34
CA LYS A 15 -16.49 13.83 -3.07
C LYS A 15 -16.16 12.67 -2.12
N GLU A 16 -16.94 11.59 -2.17
CA GLU A 16 -16.68 10.38 -1.39
C GLU A 16 -15.39 9.69 -1.82
N THR A 17 -15.14 9.55 -3.13
CA THR A 17 -13.88 8.99 -3.64
C THR A 17 -12.67 9.83 -3.20
N GLU A 18 -12.81 11.15 -3.21
CA GLU A 18 -11.76 12.06 -2.75
C GLU A 18 -11.45 11.86 -1.26
N ASN A 19 -12.48 11.84 -0.41
CA ASN A 19 -12.33 11.62 1.03
C ASN A 19 -11.68 10.27 1.33
N ILE A 20 -12.09 9.20 0.63
CA ILE A 20 -11.51 7.86 0.79
C ILE A 20 -10.03 7.85 0.39
N ALA A 21 -9.69 8.52 -0.71
CA ALA A 21 -8.31 8.62 -1.16
C ALA A 21 -7.43 9.35 -0.13
N TYR A 22 -7.92 10.42 0.49
CA TYR A 22 -7.20 11.11 1.57
C TYR A 22 -7.09 10.26 2.84
N ILE A 23 -8.13 9.53 3.23
CA ILE A 23 -8.08 8.61 4.38
C ILE A 23 -7.03 7.51 4.11
N LEU A 24 -7.04 6.91 2.93
CA LEU A 24 -6.04 5.92 2.53
C LEU A 24 -4.63 6.51 2.51
N ALA A 25 -4.46 7.72 1.97
CA ALA A 25 -3.16 8.41 1.98
C ALA A 25 -2.67 8.60 3.40
N PHE A 26 -3.54 9.04 4.32
CA PHE A 26 -3.21 9.20 5.72
C PHE A 26 -2.79 7.89 6.39
N ILE A 27 -3.53 6.81 6.17
CA ILE A 27 -3.18 5.47 6.69
C ILE A 27 -1.80 5.04 6.18
N PHE A 28 -1.56 5.17 4.87
CA PHE A 28 -0.29 4.76 4.26
C PHE A 28 0.88 5.63 4.72
N ILE A 29 0.68 6.94 4.92
CA ILE A 29 1.70 7.83 5.49
C ILE A 29 2.07 7.35 6.90
N ILE A 30 1.09 7.06 7.76
CA ILE A 30 1.37 6.56 9.11
C ILE A 30 2.14 5.24 9.05
N MET A 31 1.69 4.30 8.22
CA MET A 31 2.36 3.01 8.04
C MET A 31 3.81 3.18 7.60
N VAL A 32 4.06 3.95 6.53
CA VAL A 32 5.41 4.23 6.01
C VAL A 32 6.28 4.86 7.09
N VAL A 33 5.77 5.87 7.77
CA VAL A 33 6.54 6.60 8.80
C VAL A 33 6.92 5.64 9.93
N CYS A 34 5.97 4.88 10.46
CA CYS A 34 6.24 3.90 11.50
C CYS A 34 7.21 2.81 11.02
N GLN A 35 7.06 2.30 9.80
CA GLN A 35 7.93 1.29 9.21
C GLN A 35 9.35 1.82 8.96
N LEU A 36 9.50 3.08 8.54
CA LEU A 36 10.81 3.72 8.36
C LEU A 36 11.53 3.95 9.70
N PHE A 37 10.81 4.34 10.74
CA PHE A 37 11.39 4.48 12.08
C PHE A 37 11.79 3.14 12.70
N SER A 38 11.03 2.09 12.42
CA SER A 38 11.29 0.72 12.90
C SER A 38 11.97 -0.16 11.85
N PHE A 39 12.60 0.41 10.82
CA PHE A 39 13.05 -0.39 9.68
C PHE A 39 14.08 -1.45 10.07
N ASP A 40 15.00 -1.09 10.97
CA ASP A 40 16.03 -1.99 11.48
C ASP A 40 15.45 -3.20 12.25
N GLU A 41 14.29 -3.03 12.87
CA GLU A 41 13.61 -4.08 13.65
C GLU A 41 12.54 -4.83 12.82
N LEU A 42 11.98 -4.17 11.80
CA LEU A 42 11.02 -4.75 10.86
C LEU A 42 11.65 -5.90 10.06
N LEU A 43 12.91 -5.76 9.66
CA LEU A 43 13.63 -6.78 8.89
C LEU A 43 13.79 -8.10 9.67
N PRO A 44 14.29 -8.10 10.92
CA PRO A 44 14.25 -9.25 11.81
C PRO A 44 12.84 -9.81 12.00
N LEU A 45 11.84 -8.94 12.20
CA LEU A 45 10.44 -9.35 12.38
C LEU A 45 9.94 -10.12 11.16
N LEU A 46 10.14 -9.61 9.94
CA LEU A 46 9.76 -10.29 8.70
C LEU A 46 10.53 -11.60 8.50
N SER A 47 11.79 -11.70 8.93
CA SER A 47 12.53 -12.97 8.89
C SER A 47 11.96 -14.02 9.85
N SER A 48 11.42 -13.58 11.01
CA SER A 48 10.79 -14.48 11.98
C SER A 48 9.48 -15.10 11.46
N LEU A 49 8.85 -14.46 10.46
CA LEU A 49 7.64 -14.95 9.80
C LEU A 49 7.84 -16.26 9.00
N SER A 50 9.07 -16.79 8.93
CA SER A 50 9.39 -18.09 8.33
C SER A 50 8.95 -18.18 6.86
N LEU A 51 9.28 -17.15 6.09
CA LEU A 51 8.99 -17.08 4.66
C LEU A 51 9.92 -18.03 3.87
N PRO A 52 9.47 -18.58 2.73
CA PRO A 52 10.33 -19.35 1.84
C PRO A 52 11.48 -18.47 1.34
N GLY A 53 12.71 -18.85 1.69
CA GLY A 53 13.93 -18.09 1.39
C GLY A 53 14.46 -17.21 2.53
N ASP A 54 13.91 -17.32 3.74
CA ASP A 54 14.51 -16.83 5.01
C ASP A 54 14.90 -15.32 4.94
N ARG A 55 16.16 -14.98 5.23
CA ARG A 55 16.64 -13.59 5.31
C ARG A 55 16.55 -12.80 4.00
N PRO A 56 17.09 -13.23 2.84
CA PRO A 56 17.05 -12.40 1.63
C PRO A 56 15.63 -12.06 1.18
N THR A 57 14.69 -12.99 1.30
CA THR A 57 13.28 -12.73 0.95
C THR A 57 12.64 -11.71 1.88
N ALA A 58 12.90 -11.79 3.19
CA ALA A 58 12.38 -10.83 4.17
C ALA A 58 12.87 -9.39 3.91
N TYR A 59 14.14 -9.23 3.53
CA TYR A 59 14.71 -7.91 3.24
C TYR A 59 14.17 -7.31 1.95
N LEU A 60 14.04 -8.13 0.91
CA LEU A 60 13.40 -7.72 -0.34
C LEU A 60 11.95 -7.31 -0.11
N LEU A 61 11.18 -8.11 0.64
CA LEU A 61 9.78 -7.80 0.96
C LEU A 61 9.65 -6.52 1.80
N GLY A 62 10.46 -6.35 2.85
CA GLY A 62 10.43 -5.15 3.68
C GLY A 62 10.70 -3.88 2.87
N GLY A 63 11.75 -3.89 2.04
CA GLY A 63 12.04 -2.77 1.14
C GLY A 63 10.94 -2.53 0.11
N LEU A 64 10.38 -3.60 -0.47
CA LEU A 64 9.31 -3.52 -1.46
C LEU A 64 8.00 -2.98 -0.89
N ILE A 65 7.65 -3.36 0.35
CA ILE A 65 6.47 -2.86 1.07
C ILE A 65 6.60 -1.37 1.31
N VAL A 66 7.69 -0.93 1.95
CA VAL A 66 7.91 0.50 2.26
C VAL A 66 7.96 1.33 0.98
N THR A 67 8.67 0.85 -0.04
CA THR A 67 8.75 1.54 -1.35
C THR A 67 7.39 1.58 -2.03
N GLY A 68 6.63 0.48 -2.00
CA GLY A 68 5.30 0.40 -2.59
C GLY A 68 4.31 1.34 -1.90
N GLU A 69 4.38 1.45 -0.58
CA GLU A 69 3.56 2.39 0.18
C GLU A 69 3.85 3.82 -0.22
N VAL A 70 5.13 4.23 -0.28
CA VAL A 70 5.54 5.57 -0.74
C VAL A 70 5.11 5.82 -2.18
N LEU A 71 5.29 4.85 -3.09
CA LEU A 71 4.93 4.99 -4.49
C LEU A 71 3.43 5.05 -4.74
N SER A 72 2.61 4.59 -3.81
CA SER A 72 1.15 4.68 -3.93
C SER A 72 0.58 6.06 -3.54
N LEU A 73 1.27 6.82 -2.68
CA LEU A 73 0.83 8.13 -2.19
C LEU A 73 0.55 9.15 -3.31
N PRO A 74 1.38 9.28 -4.35
CA PRO A 74 1.12 10.25 -5.41
C PRO A 74 -0.19 10.01 -6.17
N PHE A 75 -0.66 8.75 -6.23
CA PHE A 75 -1.96 8.42 -6.78
C PHE A 75 -3.08 8.84 -5.82
N LEU A 76 -2.97 8.48 -4.53
CA LEU A 76 -3.97 8.80 -3.51
C LEU A 76 -4.14 10.31 -3.29
N LEU A 77 -3.04 11.06 -3.32
CA LEU A 77 -3.01 12.52 -3.16
C LEU A 77 -3.32 13.28 -4.46
N SER A 78 -3.65 12.60 -5.56
CA SER A 78 -3.93 13.24 -6.85
C SER A 78 -2.81 14.20 -7.29
N MET A 79 -1.55 13.80 -7.17
CA MET A 79 -0.42 14.65 -7.57
C MET A 79 -0.27 14.76 -9.09
N ALA A 80 0.29 15.87 -9.55
CA ALA A 80 0.64 16.09 -10.96
C ALA A 80 1.78 15.15 -11.35
N MET A 81 1.51 14.17 -12.21
CA MET A 81 2.47 13.15 -12.62
C MET A 81 2.22 12.70 -14.06
N SER A 82 3.17 11.97 -14.63
CA SER A 82 2.98 11.30 -15.92
C SER A 82 1.90 10.22 -15.81
N GLN A 83 1.22 9.92 -16.93
CA GLN A 83 0.13 8.95 -16.96
C GLN A 83 0.61 7.52 -16.62
N LEU A 84 1.84 7.16 -17.00
CA LEU A 84 2.48 5.90 -16.63
C LEU A 84 2.73 5.82 -15.13
N MET A 85 3.30 6.88 -14.54
CA MET A 85 3.57 6.90 -13.09
C MET A 85 2.27 6.79 -12.28
N ARG A 86 1.17 7.41 -12.75
CA ARG A 86 -0.14 7.24 -12.11
C ARG A 86 -0.64 5.80 -12.13
N PHE A 87 -0.46 5.10 -13.24
CA PHE A 87 -0.83 3.70 -13.33
C PHE A 87 0.02 2.83 -12.39
N VAL A 88 1.33 3.08 -12.36
CA VAL A 88 2.26 2.38 -11.46
C VAL A 88 1.89 2.62 -9.99
N SER A 89 1.68 3.87 -9.59
CA SER A 89 1.23 4.24 -8.23
C SER A 89 -0.11 3.60 -7.85
N MET A 90 -1.06 3.52 -8.80
CA MET A 90 -2.32 2.80 -8.61
C MET A 90 -2.10 1.31 -8.35
N VAL A 91 -1.21 0.66 -9.11
CA VAL A 91 -0.90 -0.76 -8.92
C VAL A 91 -0.27 -0.98 -7.54
N PHE A 92 0.65 -0.11 -7.12
CA PHE A 92 1.25 -0.19 -5.78
C PHE A 92 0.23 -0.03 -4.65
N CYS A 93 -0.80 0.80 -4.85
CA CYS A 93 -1.90 0.97 -3.91
C CYS A 93 -2.69 -0.33 -3.64
N TRP A 94 -2.75 -1.24 -4.62
CA TRP A 94 -3.35 -2.57 -4.46
C TRP A 94 -2.36 -3.61 -3.97
N PHE A 95 -1.11 -3.49 -4.41
CA PHE A 95 -0.07 -4.46 -4.16
C PHE A 95 0.35 -4.50 -2.69
N VAL A 96 0.47 -3.34 -2.04
CA VAL A 96 0.80 -3.23 -0.61
C VAL A 96 -0.19 -4.00 0.27
N PRO A 97 -1.50 -3.72 0.26
CA PRO A 97 -2.44 -4.44 1.11
C PRO A 97 -2.54 -5.92 0.71
N ALA A 98 -2.34 -6.27 -0.56
CA ALA A 98 -2.30 -7.66 -1.01
C ALA A 98 -1.13 -8.44 -0.39
N ILE A 99 0.07 -7.87 -0.32
CA ILE A 99 1.22 -8.48 0.37
C ILE A 99 0.89 -8.68 1.85
N TRP A 100 0.32 -7.67 2.49
CA TRP A 100 -0.03 -7.74 3.90
C TRP A 100 -1.08 -8.81 4.22
N ILE A 101 -2.10 -8.95 3.38
CA ILE A 101 -3.09 -10.05 3.47
C ILE A 101 -2.39 -11.40 3.30
N PHE A 102 -1.51 -11.53 2.30
CA PHE A 102 -0.76 -12.76 2.07
C PHE A 102 0.10 -13.14 3.28
N LEU A 103 0.85 -12.19 3.85
CA LEU A 103 1.65 -12.42 5.07
C LEU A 103 0.79 -12.84 6.26
N SER A 104 -0.38 -12.21 6.43
CA SER A 104 -1.33 -12.56 7.50
C SER A 104 -1.84 -14.00 7.35
N ILE A 105 -2.30 -14.36 6.15
CA ILE A 105 -2.78 -15.72 5.85
C ILE A 105 -1.65 -16.74 5.99
N TRP A 106 -0.42 -16.39 5.57
CA TRP A 106 0.75 -17.26 5.70
C TRP A 106 1.07 -17.60 7.16
N GLN A 107 1.03 -16.62 8.05
CA GLN A 107 1.22 -16.86 9.49
C GLN A 107 0.18 -17.82 10.06
N MET A 108 -1.08 -17.63 9.65
CA MET A 108 -2.19 -18.46 10.11
C MET A 108 -2.06 -19.91 9.64
N ILE A 109 -1.68 -20.13 8.38
CA ILE A 109 -1.45 -21.48 7.83
C ILE A 109 -0.24 -22.13 8.49
N SER A 110 0.81 -21.35 8.76
CA SER A 110 2.04 -21.83 9.39
C SER A 110 1.88 -22.15 10.89
N ASN A 111 0.71 -21.88 11.49
CA ASN A 111 0.43 -21.98 12.94
C ASN A 111 1.47 -21.27 13.83
N LYS A 112 2.21 -20.32 13.26
CA LYS A 112 3.13 -19.46 13.99
C LYS A 112 2.36 -18.19 14.31
N SER A 113 1.92 -18.07 15.55
CA SER A 113 1.30 -16.83 16.02
C SER A 113 2.43 -15.83 16.27
N ALA A 114 2.62 -14.88 15.37
CA ALA A 114 3.51 -13.76 15.59
C ALA A 114 2.80 -12.72 16.47
N ASP A 115 3.47 -12.27 17.54
CA ASP A 115 2.95 -11.20 18.40
C ASP A 115 2.82 -9.86 17.68
N ASN A 116 3.51 -9.72 16.54
CA ASN A 116 3.42 -8.55 15.68
C ASN A 116 3.51 -8.95 14.21
N ILE A 117 2.54 -8.50 13.40
CA ILE A 117 2.54 -8.70 11.96
C ILE A 117 3.44 -7.69 11.22
N GLY A 118 3.72 -6.52 11.82
CA GLY A 118 4.62 -5.49 11.27
C GLY A 118 3.93 -4.33 10.55
N PHE A 119 2.59 -4.24 10.58
CA PHE A 119 1.81 -3.19 9.86
C PHE A 119 2.27 -1.76 10.19
N LEU A 120 2.55 -1.49 11.45
CA LEU A 120 3.06 -0.21 11.96
C LEU A 120 4.52 -0.35 12.41
N GLY A 121 5.28 -1.23 11.76
CA GLY A 121 6.60 -1.62 12.22
C GLY A 121 6.55 -2.32 13.59
N THR A 122 7.58 -2.08 14.40
CA THR A 122 7.66 -2.56 15.80
C THR A 122 7.15 -1.56 16.82
N VAL A 123 6.78 -0.34 16.38
CA VAL A 123 6.25 0.74 17.24
C VAL A 123 4.96 0.30 17.94
N VAL A 124 4.07 -0.37 17.21
CA VAL A 124 2.80 -0.87 17.74
C VAL A 124 2.70 -2.36 17.46
N ASN A 125 2.66 -3.16 18.53
CA ASN A 125 2.48 -4.60 18.43
C ASN A 125 1.03 -4.92 18.09
N ILE A 126 0.78 -5.19 16.81
CA ILE A 126 -0.50 -5.70 16.33
C ILE A 126 -0.36 -7.19 16.08
N ARG A 127 -0.94 -7.99 16.97
CA ARG A 127 -0.95 -9.45 16.86
C ARG A 127 -1.52 -9.88 15.51
N SER A 128 -0.81 -10.79 14.83
CA SER A 128 -1.30 -11.40 13.59
C SER A 128 -2.56 -12.22 13.87
N GLY A 129 -3.61 -12.05 13.07
CA GLY A 129 -4.86 -12.78 13.23
C GLY A 129 -5.95 -12.34 12.27
N TRP A 130 -7.15 -12.88 12.42
CA TRP A 130 -8.29 -12.57 11.54
C TRP A 130 -8.63 -11.08 11.46
N LEU A 131 -8.53 -10.35 12.58
CA LEU A 131 -8.78 -8.91 12.60
C LEU A 131 -7.77 -8.14 11.73
N ALA A 132 -6.50 -8.52 11.77
CA ALA A 132 -5.45 -7.94 10.94
C ALA A 132 -5.71 -8.20 9.45
N THR A 133 -6.11 -9.42 9.10
CA THR A 133 -6.48 -9.79 7.72
C THR A 133 -7.70 -9.02 7.24
N LEU A 134 -8.75 -8.92 8.04
CA LEU A 134 -9.99 -8.20 7.69
C LEU A 134 -9.73 -6.69 7.55
N TYR A 135 -8.89 -6.12 8.40
CA TYR A 135 -8.47 -4.72 8.29
C TYR A 135 -7.79 -4.45 6.95
N MET A 136 -6.79 -5.26 6.57
CA MET A 136 -6.09 -5.10 5.30
C MET A 136 -6.97 -5.41 4.09
N LEU A 137 -7.93 -6.33 4.22
CA LEU A 137 -8.94 -6.57 3.20
C LEU A 137 -9.83 -5.33 2.99
N ALA A 138 -10.24 -4.67 4.08
CA ALA A 138 -10.99 -3.42 3.98
C ALA A 138 -10.17 -2.31 3.30
N VAL A 139 -8.89 -2.17 3.66
CA VAL A 139 -7.97 -1.24 2.97
C VAL A 139 -7.86 -1.58 1.49
N MET A 140 -7.72 -2.85 1.12
CA MET A 140 -7.66 -3.29 -0.28
C MET A 140 -8.94 -2.95 -1.05
N VAL A 141 -10.12 -3.17 -0.47
CA VAL A 141 -11.42 -2.83 -1.08
C VAL A 141 -11.55 -1.32 -1.28
N LEU A 142 -11.16 -0.52 -0.28
CA LEU A 142 -11.14 0.94 -0.39
C LEU A 142 -10.17 1.41 -1.47
N SER A 143 -8.98 0.80 -1.57
CA SER A 143 -8.00 1.09 -2.63
C SER A 143 -8.55 0.77 -4.03
N ILE A 144 -9.27 -0.34 -4.19
CA ILE A 144 -9.95 -0.67 -5.46
C ILE A 144 -11.03 0.35 -5.78
N TRP A 145 -11.81 0.77 -4.78
CA TRP A 145 -12.88 1.74 -4.97
C TRP A 145 -12.34 3.13 -5.34
N ALA A 146 -11.29 3.60 -4.66
CA ALA A 146 -10.57 4.83 -5.00
C ALA A 146 -10.00 4.77 -6.42
N SER A 147 -9.39 3.64 -6.81
CA SER A 147 -8.87 3.41 -8.16
C SER A 147 -9.95 3.47 -9.24
N TRP A 148 -11.13 2.89 -8.99
CA TRP A 148 -12.26 2.98 -9.93
C TRP A 148 -12.78 4.42 -10.08
N GLY A 149 -12.77 5.17 -8.98
CA GLY A 149 -13.16 6.59 -8.95
C GLY A 149 -12.17 7.52 -9.65
N MET A 150 -10.88 7.17 -9.69
CA MET A 150 -9.79 8.02 -10.18
C MET A 150 -9.00 7.41 -11.36
N TRP A 151 -9.65 6.55 -12.14
CA TRP A 151 -9.00 5.75 -13.18
C TRP A 151 -8.17 6.58 -14.21
N PRO A 152 -6.87 6.28 -14.40
CA PRO A 152 -5.94 7.11 -15.18
C PRO A 152 -6.10 6.98 -16.70
N LEU A 153 -6.74 5.92 -17.19
CA LEU A 153 -6.97 5.68 -18.62
C LEU A 153 -8.36 6.13 -19.09
N ASP A 154 -9.19 6.67 -18.20
CA ASP A 154 -10.55 7.07 -18.54
C ASP A 154 -10.51 8.37 -19.36
N SER A 155 -10.51 8.20 -20.69
CA SER A 155 -10.64 9.24 -21.71
C SER A 155 -12.07 9.80 -21.72
N ARG A 156 -12.49 10.45 -20.62
CA ARG A 156 -13.64 11.36 -20.74
C ARG A 156 -13.17 12.57 -21.54
N LYS A 157 -13.67 12.67 -22.78
CA LYS A 157 -13.60 13.89 -23.58
C LYS A 157 -13.95 15.07 -22.67
N LYS A 158 -13.05 16.04 -22.57
CA LYS A 158 -13.40 17.38 -22.08
C LYS A 158 -14.66 17.79 -22.85
N LYS A 159 -15.78 17.94 -22.15
CA LYS A 159 -16.90 18.72 -22.69
C LYS A 159 -16.44 20.17 -22.53
N ASN A 160 -16.33 20.85 -23.67
CA ASN A 160 -15.82 22.21 -23.84
C ASN A 160 -16.33 23.18 -22.77
#